data_AF-A0A3D5I1A1-F1
#
_entry.id   AF-A0A3D5I1A1-F1
#
_cell.length_a   1.000
_cell.length_b   1.000
_cell.length_c   1.000
_cell.angle_alpha   90.00
_cell.angle_beta   90.00
_cell.angle_gamma   90.00
#
_symmetry.space_group_name_H-M   'P 1'
#
loop_
_entity.id
_entity.type
_entity.pdbx_description
1 polymer ?
#
loop_
_entity_poly.entity_id
_entity_poly.type
_entity_poly.pdbx_seq_one_letter_code
_entity_poly.pdbx_strand_id
1 'polypeptide(L)'
;LIGLNGQPLGGGSTAVQTLVDAVKSSPSQELQVEIKRQGETLSVPMIPADLGGSGRIGAQLQPAGVENFRRPANPLEVISRANRDFAAIWTRTIDGFWTLITNFGETASQVS
;
A
#
# COMPACT_ATOMS: atom_id res chain seq x y z
N LEU A 1 8.21 -10.91 1.45
CA LEU A 1 7.36 -10.78 2.66
C LEU A 1 6.23 -11.79 2.53
N ILE A 2 5.92 -12.49 3.62
CA ILE A 2 4.91 -13.55 3.65
C ILE A 2 3.90 -13.39 4.79
N GLY A 3 4.16 -12.50 5.76
CA GLY A 3 3.26 -12.26 6.88
C GLY A 3 3.50 -10.91 7.55
N LEU A 4 2.49 -10.43 8.27
CA LEU A 4 2.50 -9.21 9.07
C LEU A 4 1.76 -9.45 10.39
N ASN A 5 2.37 -9.15 11.53
CA ASN A 5 1.84 -9.36 12.88
C ASN A 5 1.28 -10.78 13.10
N GLY A 6 1.97 -11.80 12.59
CA GLY A 6 1.55 -13.20 12.68
C GLY A 6 0.38 -13.60 11.76
N GLN A 7 -0.11 -12.68 10.91
CA GLN A 7 -1.10 -12.98 9.89
C GLN A 7 -0.42 -13.18 8.52
N PRO A 8 -0.72 -14.27 7.79
CA PRO A 8 -0.15 -14.50 6.48
C PRO A 8 -0.63 -13.44 5.49
N LEU A 9 0.32 -12.83 4.78
CA LEU A 9 0.03 -11.99 3.63
C LEU A 9 -0.29 -12.90 2.45
N GLY A 10 -1.46 -12.71 1.83
CA GLY A 10 -1.84 -13.43 0.62
C GLY A 10 -0.92 -13.12 -0.58
N GLY A 11 -1.34 -13.53 -1.78
CA GLY A 11 -0.66 -13.18 -3.02
C GLY A 11 -1.21 -11.92 -3.69
N GLY A 12 -0.43 -11.35 -4.60
CA GLY A 12 -0.90 -10.32 -5.53
C GLY A 12 -1.04 -8.90 -4.95
N SER A 13 -1.78 -8.05 -5.66
CA SER A 13 -1.93 -6.62 -5.36
C SER A 13 -2.61 -6.35 -4.01
N THR A 14 -3.54 -7.20 -3.58
CA THR A 14 -4.19 -7.08 -2.26
C THR A 14 -3.17 -7.18 -1.13
N ALA A 15 -2.23 -8.12 -1.20
CA ALA A 15 -1.22 -8.29 -0.17
C ALA A 15 -0.26 -7.09 -0.09
N VAL A 16 0.07 -6.49 -1.24
CA VAL A 16 0.83 -5.23 -1.29
C VAL A 16 0.04 -4.11 -0.63
N GLN A 17 -1.25 -3.98 -0.95
CA GLN A 17 -2.11 -2.94 -0.39
C GLN A 17 -2.24 -3.07 1.13
N THR A 18 -2.50 -4.29 1.65
CA THR A 18 -2.57 -4.57 3.09
C THR A 18 -1.30 -4.16 3.82
N LEU A 19 -0.13 -4.47 3.25
CA LEU A 19 1.16 -4.10 3.84
C LEU A 19 1.36 -2.58 3.82
N VAL A 20 1.03 -1.91 2.72
CA VAL A 20 1.13 -0.45 2.60
C VAL A 20 0.22 0.24 3.63
N ASP A 21 -1.01 -0.24 3.79
CA ASP A 21 -1.96 0.35 4.72
C ASP A 21 -1.50 0.19 6.17
N ALA A 22 -1.03 -1.01 6.54
CA ALA A 22 -0.46 -1.27 7.86
C ALA A 22 0.75 -0.38 8.17
N VAL A 23 1.66 -0.20 7.20
CA VAL A 23 2.83 0.69 7.36
C VAL A 23 2.40 2.14 7.56
N LYS A 24 1.45 2.63 6.75
CA LYS A 24 0.97 4.01 6.82
C LYS A 24 0.24 4.31 8.13
N SER A 25 -0.51 3.36 8.66
CA SER A 25 -1.30 3.51 9.90
C SER A 25 -0.49 3.41 11.18
N SER A 26 0.78 2.98 11.09
CA SER A 26 1.63 2.68 12.26
C SER A 26 2.95 3.46 12.23
N PRO A 27 2.92 4.81 12.13
CA PRO A 27 4.14 5.61 12.23
C PRO A 27 4.79 5.42 13.61
N SER A 28 6.11 5.23 13.64
CA SER A 28 6.89 5.04 14.87
C SER A 28 6.46 3.84 15.74
N GLN A 29 5.64 2.94 15.20
CA GLN A 29 5.19 1.72 15.88
C GLN A 29 5.88 0.51 15.27
N GLU A 30 6.31 -0.42 16.11
CA GLU A 30 6.93 -1.65 15.65
C GLU A 30 5.88 -2.56 15.00
N LEU A 31 6.17 -2.97 13.76
CA LEU A 31 5.44 -3.98 13.02
C LEU A 31 6.31 -5.24 12.93
N GLN A 32 5.74 -6.39 13.25
CA GLN A 32 6.42 -7.67 13.09
C GLN A 32 6.18 -8.18 11.68
N VAL A 33 7.24 -8.32 10.89
CA VAL A 33 7.15 -8.80 9.51
C VAL A 33 7.79 -10.16 9.35
N GLU A 34 7.12 -11.05 8.65
CA GLU A 34 7.66 -12.36 8.30
C GLU A 34 8.19 -12.33 6.86
N ILE A 35 9.45 -12.69 6.69
CA ILE A 35 10.11 -12.82 5.39
C ILE A 35 10.56 -14.25 5.17
N LYS A 36 10.42 -14.74 3.94
CA LYS A 36 11.06 -15.98 3.51
C LYS A 36 12.34 -15.66 2.75
N ARG A 37 13.49 -16.12 3.23
CA ARG A 37 14.80 -15.92 2.60
C ARG A 37 15.56 -17.25 2.63
N GLN A 38 16.09 -17.68 1.48
CA GLN A 38 16.85 -18.94 1.35
C GLN A 38 16.12 -20.19 1.90
N GLY A 39 14.78 -20.20 1.84
CA GLY A 39 13.97 -21.31 2.34
C GLY A 39 13.53 -21.20 3.80
N GLU A 40 14.17 -20.34 4.58
CA GLU A 40 13.83 -20.08 5.99
C GLU A 40 12.84 -18.93 6.14
N THR A 41 11.96 -19.04 7.13
CA THR A 41 11.07 -17.96 7.57
C THR A 41 11.73 -17.22 8.74
N LEU A 42 11.92 -15.92 8.57
CA LEU A 42 12.49 -15.02 9.56
C LEU A 42 11.42 -14.01 9.99
N SER A 43 11.24 -13.83 11.30
CA SER A 43 10.47 -12.70 11.84
C SER A 43 11.42 -11.56 12.12
N VAL A 44 11.15 -10.39 11.54
CA VAL A 44 11.99 -9.20 11.64
C VAL A 44 11.14 -8.04 12.15
N PRO A 45 11.57 -7.29 13.17
CA PRO A 45 10.90 -6.07 13.56
C PRO A 45 11.15 -4.97 12.51
N MET A 46 10.10 -4.25 12.15
CA MET A 46 10.14 -3.12 11.22
C MET A 46 9.48 -1.92 11.89
N ILE A 47 10.18 -0.79 11.93
CA ILE A 47 9.64 0.47 12.46
C ILE A 47 9.51 1.47 11.30
N PRO A 48 8.28 1.83 10.88
CA PRO A 48 8.07 2.88 9.89
C PRO A 48 8.50 4.25 10.44
N ALA A 49 9.25 5.01 9.65
CA ALA A 49 9.54 6.39 9.96
C ALA A 49 8.27 7.24 9.83
N ASP A 50 8.03 8.14 10.78
CA ASP A 50 6.93 9.10 10.70
C ASP A 50 7.28 10.24 9.74
N LEU A 51 6.46 10.43 8.72
CA LEU A 51 6.56 11.59 7.83
C LEU A 51 5.18 12.23 7.67
N GLY A 52 4.91 13.21 8.53
CA GLY A 52 3.64 13.97 8.54
C GLY A 52 2.45 13.15 9.03
N GLY A 53 2.64 12.28 10.03
CA GLY A 53 1.60 11.41 10.58
C GLY A 53 1.36 10.13 9.78
N SER A 54 2.16 9.87 8.73
CA SER A 54 2.06 8.67 7.90
C SER A 54 3.37 7.89 7.93
N GLY A 55 3.29 6.60 8.27
CA GLY A 55 4.47 5.73 8.33
C GLY A 55 5.06 5.44 6.95
N ARG A 56 6.40 5.43 6.85
CA ARG A 56 7.17 5.14 5.62
C ARG A 56 8.38 4.26 5.90
N ILE A 57 8.67 3.33 4.98
CA ILE A 57 9.80 2.38 5.11
C ILE A 57 10.85 2.52 4.00
N GLY A 58 10.70 3.51 3.10
CA GLY A 58 11.69 3.84 2.06
C GLY A 58 11.94 2.76 1.00
N ALA A 59 11.11 1.72 0.94
CA ALA A 59 11.27 0.58 0.05
C ALA A 59 10.11 0.48 -0.95
N GLN A 60 10.40 0.08 -2.19
CA GLN A 60 9.37 -0.25 -3.17
C GLN A 60 8.92 -1.70 -2.98
N LEU A 61 7.61 -1.89 -2.83
CA LEU A 61 7.00 -3.21 -2.72
C LEU A 61 6.62 -3.72 -4.11
N GLN A 62 6.90 -4.99 -4.36
CA GLN A 62 6.46 -5.70 -5.55
C GLN A 62 5.60 -6.91 -5.13
N PRO A 63 4.50 -7.21 -5.84
CA PRO A 63 3.74 -8.41 -5.58
C PRO A 63 4.63 -9.65 -5.74
N ALA A 64 4.61 -10.54 -4.77
CA ALA A 64 5.22 -11.85 -4.94
C ALA A 64 4.33 -12.69 -5.87
N GLY A 65 4.73 -12.83 -7.13
CA GLY A 65 4.06 -13.67 -8.12
C GLY A 65 4.37 -13.25 -9.56
N VAL A 66 4.35 -14.22 -10.49
CA VAL A 66 4.16 -13.93 -11.91
C VAL A 66 2.74 -13.40 -12.09
N GLU A 67 2.56 -12.31 -12.83
CA GLU A 67 1.23 -11.81 -13.19
C GLU A 67 0.39 -12.96 -13.75
N ASN A 68 -0.63 -13.39 -12.99
CA ASN A 68 -1.52 -14.47 -13.42
C ASN A 68 -2.56 -13.86 -14.37
N PHE A 69 -2.21 -13.76 -15.64
CA PHE A 69 -3.17 -13.46 -16.70
C PHE A 69 -4.18 -14.60 -16.77
N ARG A 70 -5.39 -14.36 -16.31
CA ARG A 70 -6.51 -15.29 -16.46
C ARG A 70 -7.49 -14.79 -17.49
N ARG A 71 -8.13 -15.72 -18.22
CA ARG A 71 -9.26 -15.36 -19.06
C ARG A 71 -10.41 -14.82 -18.18
N PRO A 72 -11.08 -13.73 -18.60
CA PRO A 72 -12.32 -13.30 -17.96
C PRO A 72 -13.41 -14.36 -18.20
N ALA A 73 -14.29 -14.54 -17.22
CA ALA A 73 -15.39 -15.50 -17.29
C ALA A 73 -16.49 -15.05 -18.26
N ASN A 74 -16.63 -13.75 -18.49
CA ASN A 74 -17.58 -13.14 -19.42
C ASN A 74 -17.18 -11.68 -19.76
N PRO A 75 -17.74 -11.06 -20.82
CA PRO A 75 -17.44 -9.67 -21.19
C PRO A 75 -17.82 -8.64 -20.13
N LEU A 76 -18.88 -8.89 -19.35
CA LEU A 76 -19.31 -7.99 -18.28
C LEU A 76 -18.26 -7.87 -17.18
N GLU A 77 -17.50 -8.95 -16.92
CA GLU A 77 -16.40 -8.93 -15.96
C GLU A 77 -15.36 -7.87 -16.33
N VAL A 78 -15.02 -7.74 -17.61
CA VAL A 78 -14.03 -6.77 -18.09
C VAL A 78 -14.52 -5.34 -17.87
N ILE A 79 -15.79 -5.06 -18.18
CA ILE A 79 -16.39 -3.73 -17.97
C ILE A 79 -16.42 -3.39 -16.47
N SER A 80 -16.85 -4.34 -15.64
CA SER A 80 -16.92 -4.12 -14.18
C SER A 80 -15.54 -3.88 -13.56
N ARG A 81 -14.50 -4.57 -14.04
CA ARG A 81 -13.11 -4.36 -13.63
C ARG A 81 -12.61 -3.00 -14.09
N ALA A 82 -12.79 -2.66 -15.37
CA ALA A 82 -12.37 -1.38 -15.91
C ALA A 82 -13.02 -0.19 -15.19
N ASN A 83 -14.32 -0.28 -14.88
CA ASN A 83 -15.03 0.76 -14.11
C ASN A 83 -14.47 0.91 -12.70
N ARG A 84 -14.15 -0.22 -12.03
CA ARG A 84 -13.55 -0.20 -10.69
C ARG A 84 -12.17 0.44 -10.71
N ASP A 85 -11.34 0.08 -11.68
CA ASP A 85 -9.98 0.62 -11.82
C ASP A 85 -10.03 2.11 -12.17
N PHE A 86 -10.93 2.51 -13.07
CA PHE A 86 -11.17 3.91 -13.40
C PHE A 86 -11.62 4.72 -12.19
N ALA A 87 -12.60 4.21 -11.43
CA ALA A 87 -13.08 4.88 -10.22
C ALA A 87 -11.97 5.03 -9.18
N ALA A 88 -11.13 4.01 -9.00
CA ALA A 88 -9.99 4.05 -8.07
C ALA A 88 -8.92 5.07 -8.49
N ILE A 89 -8.62 5.19 -9.78
CA ILE A 89 -7.70 6.21 -10.30
C ILE A 89 -8.31 7.60 -10.10
N TRP A 90 -9.59 7.77 -10.45
CA TRP A 90 -10.32 9.03 -10.32
C TRP A 90 -10.36 9.54 -8.88
N THR A 91 -10.69 8.69 -7.91
CA THR A 91 -10.70 9.08 -6.49
C THR A 91 -9.31 9.48 -6.02
N ARG A 92 -8.26 8.72 -6.37
CA ARG A 92 -6.86 9.08 -6.05
C ARG A 92 -6.44 10.42 -6.65
N THR A 93 -6.88 10.73 -7.86
CA THR A 93 -6.61 12.01 -8.50
C THR A 93 -7.24 13.15 -7.70
N ILE A 94 -8.51 13.00 -7.32
CA ILE A 94 -9.22 14.00 -6.49
C ILE A 94 -8.53 14.16 -5.13
N ASP A 95 -8.20 13.06 -4.44
CA ASP A 95 -7.52 13.07 -3.14
C ASP A 95 -6.14 13.75 -3.24
N GLY A 96 -5.43 13.53 -4.33
CA GLY A 96 -4.15 14.18 -4.61
C GLY A 96 -4.28 15.69 -4.75
N PHE A 97 -5.28 16.16 -5.51
CA PHE A 97 -5.56 17.60 -5.62
C PHE A 97 -5.98 18.21 -4.28
N TRP A 98 -6.82 17.52 -3.50
CA TRP A 98 -7.21 17.96 -2.17
C TRP A 98 -6.00 18.11 -1.24
N THR A 99 -5.12 17.11 -1.24
CA THR A 99 -3.88 17.11 -0.45
C THR A 99 -2.97 18.29 -0.81
N LEU A 100 -2.84 18.62 -2.10
CA LEU A 100 -2.09 19.80 -2.53
C LEU A 100 -2.70 21.08 -1.97
N ILE A 101 -4.02 21.27 -2.12
CA ILE A 101 -4.73 22.45 -1.61
C ILE A 101 -4.55 22.60 -0.09
N THR A 102 -4.70 21.53 0.69
CA THR A 102 -4.56 21.57 2.16
C THR A 102 -3.12 21.88 2.60
N ASN A 103 -2.12 21.28 1.94
CA ASN A 103 -0.71 21.52 2.26
C ASN A 103 -0.26 22.94 1.88
N PHE A 104 -0.82 23.54 0.82
CA PHE A 104 -0.62 24.96 0.51
C PHE A 104 -1.21 25.87 1.61
N GLY A 105 -2.36 25.51 2.18
CA GLY A 105 -2.95 26.21 3.33
C GLY A 105 -2.07 26.18 4.59
N GLU A 106 -1.45 25.03 4.88
CA GLU A 106 -0.49 24.89 6.00
C GLU A 106 0.87 25.55 5.75
N THR A 107 1.31 25.67 4.48
CA THR A 107 2.58 26.31 4.14
C THR A 107 2.44 27.83 4.02
N ALA A 108 1.28 28.34 3.62
CA ALA A 108 1.03 29.78 3.48
C ALA A 108 1.04 30.52 4.83
N SER A 109 0.73 29.85 5.95
CA SER A 109 0.82 30.41 7.31
C SER A 109 2.24 30.41 7.88
N GLN A 110 3.21 29.74 7.24
CA GLN A 110 4.61 29.67 7.68
C GLN A 110 5.53 30.70 7.02
N VAL A 111 4.97 31.57 6.18
CA VAL A 111 5.64 32.76 5.63
C VAL A 111 4.89 34.01 6.09
N SER A 112 5.19 34.46 7.30
CA SER A 112 4.87 35.79 7.82
C SER A 112 6.03 36.27 8.68
#